data_AF-A0A7S0C2B3-F1
#
_entry.id   AF-A0A7S0C2B3-F1
#
_cell.length_a   1.000
_cell.length_b   1.000
_cell.length_c   1.000
_cell.angle_alpha   90.00
_cell.angle_beta   90.00
_cell.angle_gamma   90.00
#
_symmetry.space_group_name_H-M   'P 1'
#
loop_
_entity.id
_entity.type
_entity.pdbx_description
1 polymer ?
#
loop_
_entity_poly.entity_id
_entity_poly.type
_entity_poly.pdbx_seq_one_letter_code
_entity_poly.pdbx_strand_id
1 'polypeptide(L)'
;LTPRYYINSATRATSLHDIPSPNASTSTSTSTAMSSISNGSVQHPPCLTMVTPAEVTLEIKNPVDPTALLQAKAILAELGAGEGLGPILQPPLLKVAHRLGDVYADSTQLVITKEECREAFEGLTDIERNALVNIHARVTRFAEAQ
;
A
#
# COMPACT_ATOMS: atom_id res chain seq x y z
N LEU A 1 38.58 -33.66 -14.29
CA LEU A 1 37.41 -33.63 -15.19
C LEU A 1 36.36 -32.71 -14.59
N THR A 2 36.37 -31.45 -15.01
CA THR A 2 35.44 -30.38 -14.58
C THR A 2 34.51 -30.05 -15.75
N PRO A 3 33.17 -30.07 -15.59
CA PRO A 3 32.26 -29.67 -16.64
C PRO A 3 32.25 -28.14 -16.83
N ARG A 4 32.43 -27.70 -18.07
CA ARG A 4 32.15 -26.35 -18.55
C ARG A 4 30.68 -26.27 -18.98
N TYR A 5 29.98 -25.22 -18.57
CA TYR A 5 28.71 -24.82 -19.18
C TYR A 5 28.85 -23.44 -19.82
N TYR A 6 28.26 -23.33 -21.01
CA TYR A 6 28.39 -22.25 -21.96
C TYR A 6 27.56 -21.00 -21.58
N ILE A 7 28.14 -19.84 -21.88
CA ILE A 7 27.51 -18.53 -21.92
C ILE A 7 26.63 -18.47 -23.17
N ASN A 8 25.39 -18.00 -23.04
CA ASN A 8 24.59 -17.58 -24.19
C ASN A 8 24.33 -16.07 -24.11
N SER A 9 25.05 -15.35 -24.96
CA SER A 9 24.96 -13.92 -25.19
C SER A 9 23.92 -13.64 -26.27
N ALA A 10 22.89 -12.85 -25.95
CA ALA A 10 22.05 -12.19 -26.94
C ALA A 10 22.02 -10.68 -26.66
N THR A 11 22.78 -9.96 -27.47
CA THR A 11 22.74 -8.51 -27.70
C THR A 11 21.38 -8.04 -28.20
N ARG A 12 20.89 -6.90 -27.70
CA ARG A 12 20.36 -5.83 -28.55
C ARG A 12 20.36 -4.48 -27.82
N ALA A 13 21.11 -3.53 -28.39
CA ALA A 13 21.09 -2.11 -28.04
C ALA A 13 20.23 -1.32 -29.06
N THR A 14 19.51 -0.31 -28.57
CA THR A 14 19.02 0.91 -29.28
C THR A 14 18.62 1.90 -28.17
N SER A 15 19.42 2.93 -27.84
CA SER A 15 19.38 4.33 -28.35
C SER A 15 17.98 4.97 -28.24
N LEU A 16 17.72 5.87 -27.29
CA LEU A 16 17.96 7.34 -27.23
C LEU A 16 16.90 8.18 -27.99
N HIS A 17 16.31 9.15 -27.27
CA HIS A 17 15.31 10.17 -27.63
C HIS A 17 13.86 9.73 -27.91
N ASP A 18 12.95 10.03 -26.98
CA ASP A 18 12.04 11.18 -27.12
C ASP A 18 11.18 11.39 -25.85
N ILE A 19 11.12 12.65 -25.41
CA ILE A 19 10.23 13.15 -24.36
C ILE A 19 8.93 13.60 -25.04
N PRO A 20 7.75 13.16 -24.61
CA PRO A 20 6.51 13.89 -24.89
C PRO A 20 6.09 14.69 -23.65
N SER A 21 6.12 16.01 -23.79
CA SER A 21 5.40 16.95 -22.92
C SER A 21 3.88 16.91 -23.19
N PRO A 22 3.04 17.45 -22.29
CA PRO A 22 1.64 17.10 -22.18
C PRO A 22 0.74 18.02 -23.03
N ASN A 23 0.08 17.47 -24.05
CA ASN A 23 -1.25 17.89 -24.49
C ASN A 23 -1.71 17.02 -25.66
N ALA A 24 -2.60 16.07 -25.40
CA ALA A 24 -3.47 15.52 -26.42
C ALA A 24 -4.72 14.96 -25.74
N SER A 25 -5.81 15.71 -25.86
CA SER A 25 -7.17 15.27 -25.57
C SER A 25 -7.41 13.91 -26.21
N THR A 26 -7.32 12.84 -25.42
CA THR A 26 -7.63 11.50 -25.91
C THR A 26 -9.13 11.30 -25.71
N SER A 27 -9.85 11.69 -26.75
CA SER A 27 -11.25 11.37 -26.98
C SER A 27 -11.47 9.88 -26.73
N THR A 28 -12.39 9.60 -25.80
CA THR A 28 -13.00 8.29 -25.57
C THR A 28 -13.34 7.66 -26.92
N SER A 29 -12.58 6.65 -27.32
CA SER A 29 -12.90 5.84 -28.49
C SER A 29 -14.04 4.91 -28.12
N THR A 30 -15.27 5.40 -28.31
CA THR A 30 -16.46 4.57 -28.45
C THR A 30 -16.24 3.61 -29.61
N SER A 31 -15.99 2.34 -29.29
CA SER A 31 -15.98 1.27 -30.29
C SER A 31 -17.41 0.98 -30.73
N THR A 32 -17.82 1.57 -31.85
CA THR A 32 -18.97 1.11 -32.63
C THR A 32 -18.59 -0.23 -33.24
N ALA A 33 -18.97 -1.33 -32.59
CA ALA A 33 -18.98 -2.64 -33.21
C ALA A 33 -20.14 -2.69 -34.22
N MET A 34 -19.84 -2.59 -35.51
CA MET A 34 -20.79 -2.96 -36.57
C MET A 34 -20.83 -4.48 -36.67
N SER A 35 -21.81 -5.10 -35.98
CA SER A 35 -22.19 -6.47 -36.25
C SER A 35 -23.36 -6.50 -37.23
N SER A 36 -23.07 -7.12 -38.37
CA SER A 36 -23.97 -7.57 -39.42
C SER A 36 -25.25 -8.20 -38.89
N ILE A 37 -26.37 -7.84 -39.52
CA ILE A 37 -27.71 -8.35 -39.30
C ILE A 37 -27.74 -9.87 -39.58
N SER A 38 -27.79 -10.67 -38.51
CA SER A 38 -28.26 -12.05 -38.57
C SER A 38 -29.62 -12.13 -37.88
N ASN A 39 -30.61 -12.63 -38.61
CA ASN A 39 -31.94 -12.95 -38.09
C ASN A 39 -31.85 -13.85 -36.86
N GLY A 40 -32.40 -13.40 -35.72
CA GLY A 40 -32.79 -14.25 -34.60
C GLY A 40 -32.13 -13.91 -33.27
N SER A 41 -32.99 -13.57 -32.30
CA SER A 41 -32.72 -13.35 -30.86
C SER A 41 -32.26 -11.93 -30.47
N VAL A 42 -33.23 -11.14 -30.00
CA VAL A 42 -33.01 -9.90 -29.25
C VAL A 42 -32.30 -10.28 -27.95
N GLN A 43 -30.97 -10.13 -27.89
CA GLN A 43 -30.26 -10.30 -26.62
C GLN A 43 -30.53 -9.07 -25.75
N HIS A 44 -31.39 -9.24 -24.75
CA HIS A 44 -31.61 -8.26 -23.71
C HIS A 44 -30.28 -7.99 -22.96
N PRO A 45 -29.99 -6.74 -22.56
CA PRO A 45 -28.87 -6.48 -21.65
C PRO A 45 -29.04 -7.34 -20.39
N PRO A 46 -27.93 -7.84 -19.79
CA PRO A 46 -28.01 -8.70 -18.61
C PRO A 46 -28.81 -7.98 -17.53
N CYS A 47 -30.00 -8.50 -17.25
CA CYS A 47 -30.86 -8.00 -16.19
C CYS A 47 -30.22 -8.33 -14.85
N LEU A 48 -30.21 -7.39 -13.91
CA LEU A 48 -29.76 -7.66 -12.55
C LEU A 48 -30.64 -8.75 -11.94
N THR A 49 -30.02 -9.86 -11.54
CA THR A 49 -30.72 -10.94 -10.82
C THR A 49 -31.07 -10.45 -9.43
N MET A 50 -32.34 -10.57 -9.06
CA MET A 50 -32.81 -10.32 -7.70
C MET A 50 -32.16 -11.34 -6.77
N VAL A 51 -31.40 -10.85 -5.78
CA VAL A 51 -30.78 -11.68 -4.75
C VAL A 51 -31.58 -11.48 -3.46
N THR A 52 -32.09 -12.56 -2.88
CA THR A 52 -32.79 -12.48 -1.59
C THR A 52 -31.78 -12.39 -0.44
N PRO A 53 -32.15 -11.82 0.74
CA PRO A 53 -31.22 -11.77 1.88
C PRO A 53 -30.68 -13.15 2.31
N ALA A 54 -31.40 -14.23 2.03
CA ALA A 54 -30.95 -15.61 2.30
C ALA A 54 -29.89 -16.10 1.30
N GLU A 55 -29.81 -15.50 0.11
CA GLU A 55 -28.81 -15.78 -0.92
C GLU A 55 -27.55 -14.92 -0.76
N VAL A 56 -27.58 -13.93 0.15
CA VAL A 56 -26.41 -13.15 0.55
C VAL A 56 -25.70 -13.90 1.68
N THR A 57 -24.75 -14.78 1.33
CA THR A 57 -23.80 -15.28 2.32
C THR A 57 -22.95 -14.13 2.82
N LEU A 58 -23.07 -13.80 4.11
CA LEU A 58 -22.16 -12.90 4.83
C LEU A 58 -20.82 -13.62 5.01
N GLU A 59 -20.14 -13.88 3.91
CA GLU A 59 -18.78 -14.38 3.92
C GLU A 59 -17.89 -13.25 4.43
N ILE A 60 -17.26 -13.46 5.60
CA ILE A 60 -16.23 -12.57 6.09
C ILE A 60 -15.08 -12.68 5.10
N LYS A 61 -15.02 -11.75 4.15
CA LYS A 61 -14.07 -11.80 3.03
C LYS A 61 -12.60 -11.83 3.45
N ASN A 62 -12.30 -11.50 4.71
CA ASN A 62 -10.96 -11.55 5.29
C ASN A 62 -11.05 -11.91 6.79
N PRO A 63 -11.09 -13.21 7.17
CA PRO A 63 -11.02 -13.59 8.57
C PRO A 63 -9.66 -13.18 9.15
N VAL A 64 -9.65 -12.77 10.42
CA VAL A 64 -8.40 -12.50 11.15
C VAL A 64 -7.63 -13.83 11.29
N ASP A 65 -6.34 -13.83 10.95
CA ASP A 65 -5.48 -14.99 11.17
C ASP A 65 -5.40 -15.30 12.69
N PRO A 66 -5.81 -16.50 13.14
CA PRO A 66 -5.77 -16.86 14.55
C PRO A 66 -4.34 -16.83 15.12
N THR A 67 -3.32 -17.05 14.29
CA THR A 67 -1.91 -16.98 14.68
C THR A 67 -1.51 -15.54 14.99
N ALA A 68 -1.85 -14.60 14.09
CA ALA A 68 -1.63 -13.17 14.31
C ALA A 68 -2.32 -12.68 15.58
N LEU A 69 -3.56 -13.14 15.84
CA LEU A 69 -4.28 -12.80 17.05
C LEU A 69 -3.59 -13.32 18.32
N LEU A 70 -3.08 -14.55 18.30
CA LEU A 70 -2.33 -15.13 19.43
C LEU A 70 -1.05 -14.36 19.70
N GLN A 71 -0.30 -14.02 18.64
CA GLN A 71 0.94 -13.25 18.74
C GLN A 71 0.70 -11.85 19.30
N ALA A 72 -0.35 -11.15 18.83
CA ALA A 72 -0.71 -9.83 19.34
C ALA A 72 -1.04 -9.86 20.85
N LYS A 73 -1.79 -10.88 21.30
CA LYS A 73 -2.10 -11.08 22.73
C LYS A 73 -0.84 -11.34 23.56
N ALA A 74 0.09 -12.14 23.04
CA ALA A 74 1.36 -12.40 23.72
C ALA A 74 2.21 -11.14 23.87
N ILE A 75 2.27 -10.29 22.83
CA ILE A 75 2.98 -9.00 22.89
C ILE A 75 2.34 -8.08 23.92
N LEU A 76 1.00 -7.95 23.92
CA LEU A 76 0.31 -7.12 24.91
C LEU A 76 0.56 -7.58 26.36
N ALA A 77 0.62 -8.89 26.58
CA ALA A 77 0.97 -9.45 27.88
C ALA A 77 2.43 -9.15 28.29
N GLU A 78 3.37 -9.08 27.34
CA GLU A 78 4.77 -8.68 27.60
C GLU A 78 4.89 -7.18 27.93
N LEU A 79 4.03 -6.34 27.34
CA LEU A 79 4.05 -4.88 27.54
C LEU A 79 3.39 -4.44 28.86
N GLY A 80 2.39 -5.19 29.35
CA GLY A 80 1.67 -4.90 30.58
C GLY A 80 2.43 -5.33 31.84
N ALA A 81 2.23 -4.59 32.94
CA ALA A 81 2.81 -4.93 34.26
C ALA A 81 2.02 -6.03 35.03
N GLY A 82 1.30 -6.91 34.34
CA GLY A 82 0.44 -7.95 34.94
C GLY A 82 -0.78 -8.33 34.09
N GLU A 83 -1.77 -8.98 34.71
CA GLU A 83 -3.04 -9.35 34.06
C GLU A 83 -3.92 -8.12 33.77
N GLY A 84 -3.71 -7.48 32.62
CA GLY A 84 -4.58 -6.42 32.11
C GLY A 84 -3.89 -5.40 31.21
N LEU A 85 -4.68 -4.51 30.60
CA LEU A 85 -4.23 -3.33 29.86
C LEU A 85 -3.78 -2.21 30.83
N GLY A 86 -2.82 -2.52 31.69
CA GLY A 86 -2.17 -1.54 32.56
C GLY A 86 -1.30 -0.56 31.77
N PRO A 87 -0.74 0.46 32.43
CA PRO A 87 0.21 1.37 31.79
C PRO A 87 1.40 0.59 31.20
N ILE A 88 1.69 0.85 29.93
CA ILE A 88 2.80 0.22 29.20
C ILE A 88 4.11 0.80 29.72
N LEU A 89 5.01 -0.07 30.17
CA LEU A 89 6.33 0.34 30.63
C LEU A 89 7.28 0.54 29.45
N GLN A 90 8.11 1.59 29.49
CA GLN A 90 9.04 1.92 28.41
C GLN A 90 10.09 0.82 28.12
N PRO A 91 10.71 0.15 29.11
CA PRO A 91 11.74 -0.85 28.81
C PRO A 91 11.22 -2.10 28.06
N PRO A 92 10.08 -2.72 28.45
CA PRO A 92 9.44 -3.78 27.65
C PRO A 92 9.04 -3.31 26.25
N LEU A 93 8.57 -2.07 26.12
CA LEU A 93 8.19 -1.49 24.83
C LEU A 93 9.39 -1.36 23.89
N LEU A 94 10.51 -0.83 24.38
CA LEU A 94 11.76 -0.77 23.60
C LEU A 94 12.22 -2.16 23.17
N LYS A 95 12.20 -3.14 24.09
CA LYS A 95 12.59 -4.52 23.77
C LYS A 95 11.74 -5.13 22.66
N VAL A 96 10.42 -4.92 22.70
CA VAL A 96 9.50 -5.39 21.66
C VAL A 96 9.75 -4.64 20.34
N ALA A 97 9.93 -3.32 20.38
CA ALA A 97 10.20 -2.49 19.20
C ALA A 97 11.50 -2.91 18.49
N HIS A 98 12.57 -3.20 19.25
CA HIS A 98 13.81 -3.77 18.71
C HIS A 98 13.60 -5.14 18.06
N ARG A 99 12.81 -6.01 18.69
CA ARG A 99 12.50 -7.35 18.15
C ARG A 99 11.71 -7.30 16.84
N LEU A 100 10.84 -6.30 16.68
CA LEU A 100 10.04 -6.11 15.47
C LEU A 100 10.78 -5.32 14.38
N GLY A 101 11.87 -4.65 14.73
CA GLY A 101 12.64 -3.80 13.80
C GLY A 101 12.04 -2.41 13.61
N ASP A 102 11.17 -1.96 14.52
CA ASP A 102 10.53 -0.64 14.47
C ASP A 102 11.50 0.49 14.83
N VAL A 103 12.55 0.16 15.60
CA VAL A 103 13.61 1.09 16.00
C VAL A 103 14.98 0.45 15.77
N TYR A 104 16.01 1.29 15.62
CA TYR A 104 17.38 0.81 15.48
C TYR A 104 17.83 0.12 16.76
N ALA A 105 18.65 -0.94 16.66
CA ALA A 105 19.10 -1.76 17.80
C ALA A 105 19.74 -0.96 18.94
N ASP A 106 20.35 0.19 18.62
CA ASP A 106 21.05 1.05 19.58
C ASP A 106 20.17 2.20 20.11
N SER A 107 18.92 2.32 19.65
CA SER A 107 18.00 3.37 20.10
C SER A 107 17.58 3.16 21.56
N THR A 108 17.85 4.17 22.38
CA THR A 108 17.44 4.21 23.80
C THR A 108 16.14 4.98 24.02
N GLN A 109 15.62 5.63 22.98
CA GLN A 109 14.48 6.54 23.05
C GLN A 109 13.49 6.24 21.92
N LEU A 110 12.20 6.35 22.22
CA LEU A 110 11.09 6.17 21.27
C LEU A 110 10.54 7.50 20.73
N VAL A 111 10.94 8.61 21.36
CA VAL A 111 10.44 9.96 21.02
C VAL A 111 11.45 10.64 20.13
N ILE A 112 11.04 10.94 18.90
CA ILE A 112 11.82 11.72 17.93
C ILE A 112 11.67 13.22 18.27
N THR A 113 12.79 13.93 18.31
CA THR A 113 12.83 15.37 18.60
C THR A 113 12.39 16.20 17.39
N LYS A 114 12.01 17.45 17.64
CA LYS A 114 11.63 18.38 16.56
C LYS A 114 12.81 18.65 15.63
N GLU A 115 14.01 18.72 16.19
CA GLU A 115 15.25 18.98 15.50
C GLU A 115 15.59 17.85 14.54
N GLU A 116 15.47 16.59 14.98
CA GLU A 116 15.64 15.40 14.12
C GLU A 116 14.62 15.38 12.97
N CYS A 117 13.35 15.70 13.26
CA CYS A 117 12.32 15.79 12.21
C CYS A 117 12.65 16.89 11.18
N ARG A 118 13.16 18.03 11.64
CA ARG A 118 13.57 19.13 10.75
C ARG A 118 14.75 18.70 9.87
N GLU A 119 15.78 18.11 10.47
CA GLU A 119 16.96 17.64 9.74
C GLU A 119 16.58 16.58 8.70
N ALA A 120 15.72 15.62 9.05
CA ALA A 120 15.21 14.62 8.12
C ALA A 120 14.46 15.26 6.94
N PHE A 121 13.65 16.29 7.19
CA PHE A 121 12.95 17.02 6.14
C PHE A 121 13.91 17.85 5.26
N GLU A 122 14.93 18.45 5.87
CA GLU A 122 15.95 19.22 5.16
C GLU A 122 16.90 18.35 4.33
N GLY A 123 17.07 17.07 4.70
CA GLY A 123 17.83 16.08 3.95
C GLY A 123 17.15 15.54 2.69
N LEU A 124 15.85 15.84 2.49
CA LEU A 124 15.12 15.41 1.30
C LEU A 124 15.52 16.21 0.05
N THR A 125 15.39 15.57 -1.12
CA THR A 125 15.51 16.28 -2.40
C THR A 125 14.39 17.32 -2.56
N ASP A 126 14.62 18.33 -3.40
CA ASP A 126 13.62 19.37 -3.67
C ASP A 126 12.31 18.80 -4.20
N ILE A 127 12.39 17.74 -5.01
CA ILE A 127 11.23 17.06 -5.59
C ILE A 127 10.39 16.40 -4.48
N GLU A 128 11.03 15.64 -3.60
CA GLU A 128 10.37 14.94 -2.48
C GLU A 128 9.76 15.94 -1.49
N ARG A 129 10.51 16.99 -1.15
CA ARG A 129 10.06 18.04 -0.24
C ARG A 129 8.83 18.76 -0.78
N ASN A 130 8.85 19.12 -2.06
CA ASN A 130 7.72 19.78 -2.71
C ASN A 130 6.51 18.84 -2.81
N ALA A 131 6.72 17.55 -3.09
CA ALA A 131 5.65 16.55 -3.07
C ALA A 131 5.00 16.44 -1.68
N LEU A 132 5.79 16.35 -0.61
CA LEU A 132 5.29 16.30 0.78
C LEU A 132 4.49 17.55 1.15
N VAL A 133 5.00 18.75 0.84
CA VAL A 133 4.29 20.03 1.10
C VAL A 133 2.95 20.08 0.35
N ASN A 134 2.91 19.62 -0.89
CA ASN A 134 1.67 19.58 -1.68
C ASN A 134 0.65 18.59 -1.13
N ILE A 135 1.09 17.40 -0.70
CA ILE A 135 0.21 16.41 -0.05
C ILE A 135 -0.36 17.00 1.24
N HIS A 136 0.50 17.58 2.08
CA HIS A 136 0.07 18.24 3.32
C HIS A 136 -1.01 19.29 3.05
N ALA A 137 -0.78 20.22 2.12
CA ALA A 137 -1.74 21.27 1.78
C ALA A 137 -3.11 20.71 1.33
N ARG A 138 -3.13 19.58 0.60
CA ARG A 138 -4.37 18.94 0.16
C ARG A 138 -5.11 18.27 1.31
N VAL A 139 -4.40 17.55 2.16
CA VAL A 139 -4.98 16.89 3.34
C VAL A 139 -5.55 17.92 4.30
N THR A 140 -4.85 19.03 4.55
CA THR A 140 -5.33 20.13 5.38
C THR A 140 -6.62 20.73 4.83
N ARG A 141 -6.65 21.12 3.56
CA ARG A 141 -7.88 21.68 2.94
C ARG A 141 -9.05 20.72 2.97
N PHE A 142 -8.79 19.42 2.80
CA PHE A 142 -9.84 18.41 2.89
C PHE A 142 -10.38 18.29 4.32
N ALA A 143 -9.49 18.24 5.32
CA ALA A 143 -9.88 18.14 6.73
C ALA A 143 -10.63 19.38 7.23
N GLU A 144 -10.25 20.59 6.78
CA GLU A 144 -10.93 21.85 7.11
C GLU A 144 -12.34 21.96 6.49
N ALA A 145 -12.65 21.12 5.50
CA ALA A 145 -13.94 21.11 4.81
C ALA A 145 -14.93 20.05 5.34
N GLN A 146 -14.54 19.23 6.31
CA GLN A 146 -15.40 18.24 7.01
C GLN A 146 -15.96 18.82 8.30
#